data_AF-A0A954N0N6-F1
#
_entry.id   AF-A0A954N0N6-F1
#
_cell.length_a   1.000
_cell.length_b   1.000
_cell.length_c   1.000
_cell.angle_alpha   90.00
_cell.angle_beta   90.00
_cell.angle_gamma   90.00
#
_symmetry.space_group_name_H-M   'P 1'
#
loop_
_entity.id
_entity.type
_entity.pdbx_description
1 polymer ?
#
loop_
_entity_poly.entity_id
_entity_poly.type
_entity_poly.pdbx_seq_one_letter_code
_entity_poly.pdbx_strand_id
1 'polypeptide(L)'
;FNRAAPVSGPTYVDATIGGKRLRRGARLWSVATATFKAETYRFLRIERPSDEDRDAGLLDAPGTIHLPGWADTEWLKQLVAEQLVTIRNKRGYAHQEWQKMRERNEALDCRVYARAAAWILGADRWDAATWRRLEAQAGVETRMPTTTATDIATQDPAQPKAGTLTTPRRKRRAYTPNFMRD
;
A
#
# COMPACT_ATOMS: atom_id res chain seq x y z
N PHE A 1 12.61 -6.54 -1.75
CA PHE A 1 11.34 -5.88 -2.11
C PHE A 1 11.34 -5.22 -3.49
N ASN A 2 12.35 -5.42 -4.34
CA ASN A 2 12.56 -4.60 -5.54
C ASN A 2 12.07 -5.28 -6.82
N ARG A 3 10.75 -5.44 -6.99
CA ARG A 3 10.17 -5.74 -8.32
C ARG A 3 9.77 -4.44 -9.00
N ALA A 4 10.03 -4.34 -10.31
CA ALA A 4 9.72 -3.15 -11.10
C ALA A 4 8.20 -2.84 -11.21
N ALA A 5 7.35 -3.87 -11.08
CA ALA A 5 5.90 -3.73 -11.02
C ALA A 5 5.32 -4.65 -9.93
N PRO A 6 4.25 -4.22 -9.23
CA PRO A 6 3.63 -5.00 -8.15
C PRO A 6 2.85 -6.23 -8.65
N VAL A 7 2.55 -6.29 -9.96
CA VAL A 7 1.99 -7.47 -10.63
C VAL A 7 2.74 -7.70 -11.94
N SER A 8 3.08 -8.95 -12.25
CA SER A 8 3.67 -9.36 -13.54
C SER A 8 2.84 -10.43 -14.24
N GLY A 9 2.84 -10.42 -15.58
CA GLY A 9 2.02 -11.29 -16.42
C GLY A 9 1.10 -10.47 -17.34
N PRO A 10 0.08 -11.09 -17.97
CA PRO A 10 -0.29 -12.50 -17.83
C PRO A 10 0.71 -13.43 -18.54
N THR A 11 1.02 -14.56 -17.92
CA THR A 11 1.49 -15.75 -18.65
C THR A 11 0.31 -16.67 -18.93
N TYR A 12 0.40 -17.47 -19.98
CA TYR A 12 -0.66 -18.43 -20.32
C TYR A 12 -0.24 -19.81 -19.88
N VAL A 13 -1.08 -20.46 -19.08
CA VAL A 13 -0.85 -21.81 -18.56
C VAL A 13 -1.99 -22.73 -18.99
N ASP A 14 -1.67 -24.01 -19.10
CA ASP A 14 -2.68 -25.03 -19.38
C ASP A 14 -3.61 -25.17 -18.15
N ALA A 15 -4.90 -25.32 -18.39
CA ALA A 15 -5.90 -25.49 -17.35
C ALA A 15 -6.70 -26.77 -17.59
N THR A 16 -7.05 -27.48 -16.52
CA THR A 16 -7.92 -28.66 -16.62
C THR A 16 -9.32 -28.26 -16.15
N ILE A 17 -10.30 -28.33 -17.05
CA ILE A 17 -11.70 -28.01 -16.74
C ILE A 17 -12.54 -29.23 -17.13
N GLY A 18 -13.28 -29.80 -16.17
CA GLY A 18 -14.12 -30.98 -16.41
C GLY A 18 -13.35 -32.20 -16.97
N GLY A 19 -12.12 -32.41 -16.51
CA GLY A 19 -11.26 -33.51 -16.96
C GLY A 19 -10.59 -33.30 -18.33
N LYS A 20 -10.90 -32.22 -19.05
CA LYS A 20 -10.26 -31.88 -20.33
C LYS A 20 -9.16 -30.84 -20.13
N ARG A 21 -7.96 -31.12 -20.66
CA ARG A 21 -6.84 -30.17 -20.65
C ARG A 21 -7.02 -29.14 -21.76
N LEU A 22 -7.14 -27.88 -21.38
CA LEU A 22 -7.19 -26.72 -22.26
C LEU A 22 -5.82 -26.08 -22.31
N ARG A 23 -5.19 -26.15 -23.49
CA ARG A 23 -3.89 -25.51 -23.71
C ARG A 23 -4.03 -24.00 -23.60
N ARG A 24 -3.17 -23.33 -22.82
CA ARG A 24 -3.28 -21.88 -22.52
C ARG A 24 -4.66 -21.48 -21.99
N GLY A 25 -5.34 -22.39 -21.30
CA GLY A 25 -6.70 -22.21 -20.79
C GLY A 25 -6.83 -21.24 -19.63
N ALA A 26 -5.73 -20.80 -19.00
CA ALA A 26 -5.75 -19.80 -17.93
C ALA A 26 -4.68 -18.74 -18.11
N ARG A 27 -5.00 -17.53 -17.65
CA ARG A 27 -4.06 -16.42 -17.49
C ARG A 27 -3.54 -16.43 -16.05
N LEU A 28 -2.23 -16.44 -15.89
CA LEU A 28 -1.53 -16.44 -14.62
C LEU A 28 -0.83 -15.10 -14.42
N TRP A 29 -1.05 -14.49 -13.25
CA TRP A 29 -0.34 -13.29 -12.81
C TRP A 29 0.45 -13.61 -11.54
N SER A 30 1.68 -13.09 -11.45
CA SER A 30 2.45 -13.13 -10.22
C SER A 30 2.28 -11.82 -9.46
N VAL A 31 1.86 -11.93 -8.20
CA VAL A 31 1.56 -10.78 -7.33
C VAL A 31 2.73 -10.55 -6.37
N ALA A 32 3.22 -9.32 -6.28
CA ALA A 32 4.17 -8.88 -5.27
C ALA A 32 3.42 -8.52 -3.98
N THR A 33 3.04 -9.53 -3.20
CA THR A 33 2.18 -9.37 -2.02
C THR A 33 2.73 -8.38 -1.00
N ALA A 34 4.05 -8.34 -0.80
CA ALA A 34 4.70 -7.42 0.13
C ALA A 34 4.43 -5.94 -0.18
N THR A 35 4.33 -5.55 -1.45
CA THR A 35 4.02 -4.17 -1.85
C THR A 35 2.59 -3.79 -1.46
N PHE A 36 1.64 -4.68 -1.74
CA PHE A 36 0.23 -4.46 -1.39
C PHE A 36 -0.04 -4.55 0.11
N LYS A 37 0.73 -5.38 0.85
CA LYS A 37 0.72 -5.39 2.31
C LYS A 37 1.20 -4.05 2.86
N ALA A 38 2.35 -3.55 2.41
CA ALA A 38 2.86 -2.25 2.83
C ALA A 38 1.89 -1.10 2.53
N GLU A 39 1.28 -1.10 1.33
CA GLU A 39 0.23 -0.13 0.97
C GLU A 39 -0.99 -0.23 1.89
N THR A 40 -1.47 -1.45 2.16
CA THR A 40 -2.61 -1.69 3.06
C THR A 40 -2.35 -1.15 4.45
N TYR A 41 -1.17 -1.43 5.03
CA TYR A 41 -0.81 -0.92 6.37
C TYR A 41 -0.61 0.59 6.39
N ARG A 42 -0.16 1.20 5.28
CA ARG A 42 -0.13 2.66 5.15
C ARG A 42 -1.54 3.24 5.18
N PHE A 43 -2.48 2.63 4.47
CA PHE A 43 -3.87 3.08 4.45
C PHE A 43 -4.62 2.84 5.77
N LEU A 44 -4.31 1.77 6.51
CA LEU A 44 -4.85 1.54 7.85
C LEU A 44 -4.43 2.60 8.88
N ARG A 45 -3.36 3.36 8.60
CA ARG A 45 -2.88 4.45 9.47
C ARG A 45 -3.50 5.81 9.15
N ILE A 46 -4.34 5.89 8.11
CA ILE A 46 -5.09 7.11 7.83
C ILE A 46 -6.08 7.31 8.97
N GLU A 47 -6.02 8.49 9.59
CA GLU A 47 -6.92 8.90 10.64
C GLU A 47 -8.33 9.07 10.07
N ARG A 48 -9.33 8.62 10.83
CA ARG A 48 -10.73 8.74 10.42
C ARG A 48 -11.29 10.04 10.98
N PRO A 49 -12.08 10.77 10.19
CA PRO A 49 -12.93 11.83 10.73
C PRO A 49 -13.75 11.31 11.91
N SER A 50 -13.92 12.16 12.93
CA SER A 50 -14.86 11.89 14.01
C SER A 50 -16.30 11.88 13.48
N ASP A 51 -17.25 11.44 14.30
CA ASP A 51 -18.64 11.49 13.89
C ASP A 51 -19.12 12.95 13.75
N GLU A 52 -18.65 13.86 14.61
CA GLU A 52 -18.93 15.30 14.47
C GLU A 52 -18.34 15.88 13.17
N ASP A 53 -17.12 15.49 12.80
CA ASP A 53 -16.51 15.92 11.54
C ASP A 53 -17.33 15.45 10.32
N ARG A 54 -17.83 14.21 10.38
CA ARG A 54 -18.70 13.65 9.32
C ARG A 54 -20.02 14.38 9.24
N ASP A 55 -20.63 14.70 10.39
CA ASP A 55 -21.87 15.47 10.46
C ASP A 55 -21.67 16.90 9.92
N ALA A 56 -20.48 17.47 10.09
CA ALA A 56 -20.06 18.73 9.49
C ALA A 56 -19.72 18.62 7.98
N GLY A 57 -19.82 17.42 7.39
CA GLY A 57 -19.61 17.17 5.97
C GLY A 57 -18.15 16.93 5.57
N LEU A 58 -17.25 16.67 6.52
CA LEU A 58 -15.87 16.30 6.22
C LEU A 58 -15.84 14.90 5.57
N LEU A 59 -15.14 14.80 4.44
CA LEU A 59 -14.98 13.55 3.72
C LEU A 59 -13.79 12.75 4.26
N ASP A 60 -13.88 11.41 4.15
CA ASP A 60 -12.76 10.53 4.43
C ASP A 60 -11.59 10.83 3.48
N ALA A 61 -10.36 10.83 4.01
CA ALA A 61 -9.17 11.10 3.21
C ALA A 61 -8.96 10.01 2.13
N PRO A 62 -8.36 10.35 0.96
CA PRO A 62 -8.09 9.38 -0.09
C PRO A 62 -7.28 8.17 0.40
N GLY A 63 -7.77 6.98 0.10
CA GLY A 63 -7.16 5.72 0.52
C GLY A 63 -7.66 5.17 1.86
N THR A 64 -8.61 5.85 2.53
CA THR A 64 -9.29 5.31 3.71
C THR A 64 -9.87 3.92 3.41
N ILE A 65 -9.58 2.96 4.29
CA ILE A 65 -10.14 1.60 4.20
C ILE A 65 -11.49 1.60 4.89
N HIS A 66 -12.58 1.60 4.13
CA HIS A 66 -13.92 1.44 4.67
C HIS A 66 -14.12 0.00 5.14
N LEU A 67 -14.51 -0.16 6.41
CA LEU A 67 -14.77 -1.46 7.01
C LEU A 67 -16.28 -1.72 6.94
N PRO A 68 -16.71 -2.92 6.54
CA PRO A 68 -18.12 -3.25 6.51
C PRO A 68 -18.66 -3.39 7.94
N GLY A 69 -19.94 -3.10 8.15
CA GLY A 69 -20.56 -3.15 9.49
C GLY A 69 -20.57 -4.54 10.14
N TRP A 70 -20.38 -5.62 9.36
CA TRP A 70 -20.28 -6.98 9.87
C TRP A 70 -18.85 -7.39 10.26
N ALA A 71 -17.83 -6.55 9.98
CA ALA A 71 -16.45 -6.88 10.34
C ALA A 71 -16.27 -6.89 11.86
N ASP A 72 -16.10 -8.08 12.41
CA ASP A 72 -15.89 -8.29 13.83
C ASP A 72 -14.40 -8.22 14.20
N THR A 73 -14.13 -8.33 15.50
CA THR A 73 -12.78 -8.32 16.06
C THR A 73 -11.89 -9.43 15.46
N GLU A 74 -12.42 -10.61 15.18
CA GLU A 74 -11.62 -11.72 14.62
C GLU A 74 -11.26 -11.45 13.16
N TRP A 75 -12.18 -10.91 12.37
CA TRP A 75 -11.92 -10.46 11.01
C TRP A 75 -10.85 -9.35 10.99
N LEU A 76 -10.94 -8.37 11.89
CA LEU A 76 -9.94 -7.32 12.01
C LEU A 76 -8.56 -7.86 12.40
N LYS A 77 -8.51 -8.82 13.33
CA LYS A 77 -7.27 -9.52 13.71
C LYS A 77 -6.66 -10.27 12.52
N GLN A 78 -7.47 -10.82 11.61
CA GLN A 78 -6.99 -11.43 10.38
C GLN A 78 -6.48 -10.40 9.37
N LEU A 79 -7.14 -9.24 9.25
CA LEU A 79 -6.72 -8.15 8.36
C LEU A 79 -5.34 -7.63 8.72
N VAL A 80 -4.97 -7.66 10.00
CA VAL A 80 -3.65 -7.25 10.51
C VAL A 80 -2.78 -8.43 10.98
N ALA A 81 -3.02 -9.64 10.45
CA ALA A 81 -2.39 -10.87 10.93
C ALA A 81 -0.87 -10.98 10.69
N GLU A 82 -0.28 -10.08 9.91
CA GLU A 82 1.16 -10.08 9.62
C GLU A 82 1.85 -8.82 10.13
N GLN A 83 3.17 -8.86 10.25
CA GLN A 83 3.97 -7.68 10.61
C GLN A 83 5.25 -7.64 9.81
N LEU A 84 5.66 -6.44 9.41
CA LEU A 84 6.99 -6.22 8.83
C LEU A 84 8.02 -6.16 9.98
N VAL A 85 8.81 -7.23 10.11
CA VAL A 85 9.81 -7.42 11.16
C VAL A 85 11.21 -7.20 10.58
N THR A 86 12.08 -6.51 11.31
CA THR A 86 13.50 -6.38 10.95
C THR A 86 14.29 -7.52 11.57
N ILE A 87 14.80 -8.42 10.74
CA ILE A 87 15.63 -9.56 11.15
C ILE A 87 17.10 -9.23 10.94
N ARG A 88 17.92 -9.41 11.98
CA ARG A 88 19.38 -9.33 11.89
C ARG A 88 19.97 -10.71 11.73
N ASN A 89 20.80 -10.91 10.71
CA ASN A 89 21.53 -12.16 10.55
C ASN A 89 22.74 -12.22 11.49
N LYS A 90 23.34 -13.42 11.61
CA LYS A 90 24.56 -13.65 12.43
C LYS A 90 25.76 -12.78 12.02
N ARG A 91 25.74 -12.22 10.81
CA ARG A 91 26.78 -11.33 10.25
C ARG A 91 26.47 -9.84 10.45
N GLY A 92 25.41 -9.50 11.19
CA GLY A 92 25.02 -8.13 11.52
C GLY A 92 24.18 -7.40 10.46
N TYR A 93 23.89 -8.02 9.31
CA TYR A 93 23.04 -7.40 8.29
C TYR A 93 21.56 -7.51 8.68
N ALA A 94 20.86 -6.38 8.60
CA ALA A 94 19.42 -6.30 8.81
C ALA A 94 18.68 -6.39 7.47
N HIS A 95 17.60 -7.16 7.45
CA HIS A 95 16.62 -7.15 6.37
C HIS A 95 15.21 -7.17 6.96
N GLN A 96 14.23 -6.69 6.20
CA GLN A 96 12.84 -6.74 6.61
C GLN A 96 12.15 -7.97 6.01
N GLU A 97 11.26 -8.56 6.77
CA GLU A 97 10.46 -9.72 6.37
C GLU A 97 9.04 -9.58 6.93
N TRP A 98 8.03 -9.93 6.13
CA TRP A 98 6.65 -10.03 6.62
C TRP A 98 6.49 -11.36 7.35
N GLN A 99 6.28 -11.30 8.65
CA GLN A 99 6.05 -12.48 9.47
C GLN A 99 4.57 -12.62 9.80
N LYS A 100 4.06 -13.85 9.65
CA LYS A 100 2.70 -14.22 10.00
C LYS A 100 2.60 -14.45 11.51
N MET A 101 1.82 -13.60 12.18
CA MET A 101 1.68 -13.57 13.64
C MET A 101 0.49 -14.40 14.13
N ARG A 102 -0.38 -14.82 13.22
CA ARG A 102 -1.59 -15.61 13.50
C ARG A 102 -1.76 -16.72 12.48
N GLU A 103 -2.44 -17.79 12.86
CA GLU A 103 -2.75 -18.90 11.96
C GLU A 103 -3.65 -18.47 10.79
N ARG A 104 -4.64 -17.61 11.05
CA ARG A 104 -5.60 -17.09 10.07
C ARG A 104 -5.24 -15.68 9.60
N ASN A 105 -5.24 -15.47 8.28
CA ASN A 105 -4.87 -14.21 7.60
C ASN A 105 -5.69 -13.97 6.30
N GLU A 106 -6.81 -14.68 6.14
CA GLU A 106 -7.62 -14.72 4.93
C GLU A 106 -8.14 -13.33 4.56
N ALA A 107 -8.51 -12.51 5.55
CA ALA A 107 -8.93 -11.13 5.33
C ALA A 107 -7.82 -10.26 4.70
N LEU A 108 -6.56 -10.40 5.17
CA LEU A 108 -5.42 -9.68 4.59
C LEU A 108 -5.13 -10.16 3.17
N ASP A 109 -5.11 -11.47 2.94
CA ASP A 109 -4.83 -12.04 1.62
C ASP A 109 -5.93 -11.67 0.61
N CYS A 110 -7.20 -11.68 1.03
CA CYS A 110 -8.31 -11.21 0.20
C CYS A 110 -8.15 -9.74 -0.19
N ARG A 111 -7.79 -8.86 0.75
CA ARG A 111 -7.52 -7.44 0.46
C ARG A 111 -6.36 -7.26 -0.50
N VAL A 112 -5.27 -8.02 -0.34
CA VAL A 112 -4.10 -8.01 -1.22
C VAL A 112 -4.50 -8.42 -2.64
N TYR A 113 -5.28 -9.49 -2.80
CA TYR A 113 -5.73 -9.92 -4.12
C TYR A 113 -6.74 -8.98 -4.75
N ALA A 114 -7.67 -8.41 -3.98
CA ALA A 114 -8.59 -7.39 -4.48
C ALA A 114 -7.82 -6.16 -4.99
N ARG A 115 -6.76 -5.73 -4.28
CA ARG A 115 -5.90 -4.63 -4.73
C ARG A 115 -5.10 -5.00 -5.99
N ALA A 116 -4.58 -6.22 -6.06
CA ALA A 116 -3.89 -6.72 -7.25
C ALA A 116 -4.83 -6.80 -8.46
N ALA A 117 -6.08 -7.21 -8.27
CA ALA A 117 -7.10 -7.21 -9.31
C ALA A 117 -7.39 -5.78 -9.81
N ALA A 118 -7.54 -4.82 -8.89
CA ALA A 118 -7.70 -3.40 -9.25
C ALA A 118 -6.51 -2.87 -10.06
N TRP A 119 -5.27 -3.27 -9.71
CA TRP A 119 -4.08 -2.95 -10.49
C TRP A 119 -4.13 -3.54 -11.91
N ILE A 120 -4.54 -4.81 -12.05
CA ILE A 120 -4.68 -5.49 -13.35
C ILE A 120 -5.75 -4.80 -14.22
N LEU A 121 -6.87 -4.38 -13.61
CA LEU A 121 -7.92 -3.60 -14.27
C LEU A 121 -7.45 -2.20 -14.70
N GLY A 122 -6.35 -1.71 -14.12
CA GLY A 122 -5.82 -0.38 -14.37
C GLY A 122 -6.60 0.73 -13.68
N ALA A 123 -7.28 0.42 -12.58
CA ALA A 123 -8.14 1.36 -11.85
C ALA A 123 -7.40 2.63 -11.42
N ASP A 124 -6.10 2.51 -11.10
CA ASP A 124 -5.25 3.65 -10.71
C ASP A 124 -5.08 4.70 -11.81
N ARG A 125 -5.46 4.39 -13.06
CA ARG A 125 -5.35 5.27 -14.24
C ARG A 125 -6.71 5.73 -14.74
N TRP A 126 -7.81 5.36 -14.06
CA TRP A 126 -9.14 5.80 -14.45
C TRP A 126 -9.31 7.29 -14.15
N ASP A 127 -9.91 7.99 -15.10
CA ASP A 127 -10.28 9.38 -14.96
C ASP A 127 -11.61 9.54 -14.22
N ALA A 128 -11.96 10.78 -13.85
CA ALA A 128 -13.20 11.08 -13.15
C ALA A 128 -14.45 10.62 -13.95
N ALA A 129 -14.42 10.71 -15.28
CA ALA A 129 -15.53 10.26 -16.12
C ALA A 129 -15.78 8.76 -16.02
N THR A 130 -14.71 7.96 -16.01
CA THR A 130 -14.80 6.50 -15.80
C THR A 130 -15.39 6.17 -14.43
N TRP A 131 -14.94 6.87 -13.38
CA TRP A 131 -15.48 6.70 -12.03
C TRP A 131 -16.97 7.05 -11.95
N ARG A 132 -17.38 8.19 -12.51
CA ARG A 132 -18.79 8.62 -12.56
C ARG A 132 -19.69 7.60 -13.26
N ARG A 133 -19.21 6.99 -14.35
CA ARG A 133 -19.94 5.93 -15.04
C ARG A 133 -20.12 4.69 -14.16
N LEU A 134 -19.10 4.29 -13.40
CA LEU A 134 -19.18 3.15 -12.49
C LEU A 134 -20.10 3.42 -11.31
N GLU A 135 -20.06 4.63 -10.75
CA GLU A 135 -20.98 5.07 -9.69
C GLU A 135 -22.45 4.98 -10.16
N ALA A 136 -22.74 5.48 -11.37
CA ALA A 136 -24.07 5.38 -11.98
C ALA A 136 -24.52 3.93 -12.18
N GLN A 137 -23.62 3.04 -12.60
CA GLN A 137 -23.92 1.60 -12.73
C GLN A 137 -24.18 0.93 -11.38
N ALA A 138 -23.49 1.37 -10.33
CA ALA A 138 -23.66 0.87 -8.97
C ALA A 138 -24.86 1.49 -8.24
N GLY A 139 -25.48 2.54 -8.80
CA GLY A 139 -26.55 3.29 -8.14
C GLY A 139 -26.06 4.08 -6.91
N VAL A 140 -24.79 4.51 -6.92
CA VAL A 140 -24.16 5.25 -5.82
C VAL A 140 -24.04 6.72 -6.20
N GLU A 141 -24.49 7.61 -5.33
CA GLU A 141 -24.28 9.05 -5.49
C GLU A 141 -22.97 9.49 -4.84
N THR A 142 -22.15 10.24 -5.59
CA THR A 142 -20.91 10.82 -5.05
C THR A 142 -21.25 11.92 -4.06
N ARG A 143 -20.79 11.78 -2.82
CA ARG A 143 -20.83 12.88 -1.85
C ARG A 143 -19.84 13.96 -2.26
N MET A 144 -20.34 15.17 -2.49
CA MET A 144 -19.50 16.34 -2.68
C MET A 144 -19.03 16.86 -1.32
N PRO A 145 -17.79 17.32 -1.18
CA PRO A 145 -17.37 17.98 0.04
C PRO A 145 -18.22 19.24 0.23
N THR A 146 -18.81 19.38 1.41
CA THR A 146 -19.40 20.66 1.81
C THR A 146 -18.25 21.62 2.02
N THR A 147 -18.18 22.71 1.24
CA THR A 147 -17.20 23.78 1.47
C THR A 147 -17.55 24.48 2.79
N THR A 148 -17.09 23.92 3.90
CA THR A 148 -16.87 24.73 5.10
C THR A 148 -15.61 25.53 4.79
N ALA A 149 -15.78 26.83 4.54
CA ALA A 149 -14.68 27.78 4.45
C ALA A 149 -14.01 27.86 5.83
N THR A 150 -13.22 26.86 6.17
CA THR A 150 -12.28 26.96 7.27
C THR A 150 -11.07 27.66 6.68
N ASP A 151 -10.90 28.94 7.02
CA ASP A 151 -9.61 29.63 7.00
C ASP A 151 -8.66 28.85 7.92
N ILE A 152 -8.18 27.71 7.45
CA ILE A 152 -6.97 27.10 7.99
C ILE A 152 -5.87 27.93 7.35
N ALA A 153 -5.48 29.00 8.02
CA ALA A 153 -4.17 29.60 7.81
C ALA A 153 -3.19 28.43 7.71
N THR A 154 -2.57 28.27 6.55
CA THR A 154 -1.53 27.28 6.29
C THR A 154 -0.43 27.47 7.33
N GLN A 155 -0.54 26.79 8.47
CA GLN A 155 0.64 26.44 9.23
C GLN A 155 1.30 25.37 8.39
N ASP A 156 2.37 25.78 7.72
CA ASP A 156 3.34 24.86 7.13
C ASP A 156 3.53 23.70 8.11
N PRO A 157 3.25 22.44 7.73
CA PRO A 157 3.60 21.33 8.58
C PRO A 157 5.11 21.41 8.74
N ALA A 158 5.57 21.74 9.94
CA ALA A 158 6.98 21.75 10.26
C ALA A 158 7.55 20.41 9.76
N GLN A 159 8.45 20.50 8.76
CA GLN A 159 9.09 19.32 8.20
C GLN A 159 9.52 18.42 9.36
N PRO A 160 9.24 17.11 9.33
CA PRO A 160 9.77 16.22 10.33
C PRO A 160 11.29 16.33 10.26
N LYS A 161 11.88 17.08 11.21
CA LYS A 161 13.32 17.11 11.42
C LYS A 161 13.68 15.73 11.95
N ALA A 162 13.97 14.82 11.04
CA ALA A 162 14.80 13.67 11.35
C ALA A 162 16.03 14.23 12.06
N GLY A 163 16.24 13.85 13.32
CA GLY A 163 17.32 14.37 14.14
C GLY A 163 18.63 14.32 13.35
N THR A 164 19.25 15.46 13.16
CA THR A 164 20.58 15.54 12.55
C THR A 164 21.50 14.67 13.41
N LEU A 165 21.96 13.53 12.88
CA LEU A 165 23.04 12.79 13.50
C LEU A 165 24.29 13.67 13.38
N THR A 166 24.56 14.46 14.42
CA THR A 166 25.78 15.26 14.57
C THR A 166 26.94 14.32 14.86
N THR A 167 27.35 13.51 13.87
CA THR A 167 28.66 12.85 13.94
C THR A 167 29.68 13.84 13.38
N PRO A 168 30.70 14.24 14.15
CA PRO A 168 31.73 15.12 13.62
C PRO A 168 32.48 14.37 12.51
N ARG A 169 32.30 14.81 11.27
CA ARG A 169 33.03 14.31 10.10
C ARG A 169 34.50 14.71 10.28
N ARG A 170 35.31 13.79 10.81
CA ARG A 170 36.77 13.95 10.89
C ARG A 170 37.30 14.10 9.46
N LYS A 171 37.74 15.31 9.08
CA LYS A 171 38.37 15.59 7.79
C LYS A 171 39.63 14.72 7.67
N ARG A 172 39.54 13.61 6.94
CA ARG A 172 40.74 12.93 6.44
C ARG A 172 41.38 13.84 5.39
N ARG A 173 42.56 14.38 5.68
CA ARG A 173 43.43 15.00 4.67
C ARG A 173 43.76 13.93 3.63
N ALA A 174 43.38 14.15 2.38
CA ALA A 174 43.87 13.36 1.28
C ALA A 174 45.36 13.70 1.09
N TYR A 175 46.21 12.68 1.17
CA TYR A 175 47.62 12.76 0.79
C TYR A 175 47.71 12.39 -0.69
N THR A 176 48.08 13.35 -1.54
CA THR A 176 48.38 13.08 -2.94
C THR A 176 49.90 12.90 -3.06
N PRO A 177 50.39 11.71 -3.46
CA PRO A 177 51.82 11.47 -3.62
C PRO A 177 52.40 12.21 -4.84
N ASN A 178 53.66 12.65 -4.72
CA ASN A 178 54.34 13.59 -5.61
C ASN A 178 54.68 13.08 -7.02
N PHE A 179 54.38 11.83 -7.38
CA PHE A 179 54.68 11.28 -8.72
C PHE A 179 53.53 11.46 -9.73
N MET A 180 52.46 12.16 -9.35
CA MET A 180 51.31 12.52 -10.22
C MET A 180 51.24 14.02 -10.53
N ARG A 181 52.37 14.73 -10.44
CA ARG A 181 52.50 16.10 -10.96
C ARG A 181 53.56 16.05 -12.04
N ASP A 182 53.12 16.21 -13.29
CA ASP A 182 54.01 16.46 -14.44
C ASP A 182 54.84 17.73 -14.22
#